data_AF-A0A645JBA9-F1
#
_entry.id   AF-A0A645JBA9-F1
#
_cell.length_a   1.000
_cell.length_b   1.000
_cell.length_c   1.000
_cell.angle_alpha   90.00
_cell.angle_beta   90.00
_cell.angle_gamma   90.00
#
_symmetry.space_group_name_H-M   'P 1'
#
loop_
_entity.id
_entity.type
_entity.pdbx_description
1 polymer ?
#
loop_
_entity_poly.entity_id
_entity_poly.type
_entity_poly.pdbx_seq_one_letter_code
_entity_poly.pdbx_strand_id
1 'polypeptide(L)'
;MLADIKANFGLIPPTDPEAAEDNKLVLTDYELGLLQAAYDKSMAGEKVETDMTQEEYVLYGTYEPLTVTITRILNNKSGISFSSYSHTGLPVPVFALGVGEDQFKGYYDNTGIFERTAAIMGVV
;
A
#
# COMPACT_ATOMS: atom_id res chain seq x y z
N MET A 1 -6.14 -7.10 -20.32
CA MET A 1 -6.22 -5.98 -19.34
C MET A 1 -7.52 -5.98 -18.56
N LEU A 2 -8.64 -5.38 -19.05
CA LEU A 2 -9.84 -5.21 -18.20
C LEU A 2 -10.45 -6.54 -17.72
N ALA A 3 -10.40 -7.60 -18.53
CA ALA A 3 -10.83 -8.93 -18.12
C ALA A 3 -10.00 -9.46 -16.93
N ASP A 4 -8.68 -9.27 -16.97
CA ASP A 4 -7.77 -9.69 -15.89
C ASP A 4 -7.97 -8.82 -14.65
N ILE A 5 -8.19 -7.52 -14.83
CA ILE A 5 -8.47 -6.59 -13.74
C ILE A 5 -9.78 -6.96 -13.03
N LYS A 6 -10.84 -7.26 -13.78
CA LYS A 6 -12.10 -7.75 -13.22
C LYS A 6 -11.89 -9.06 -12.47
N ALA A 7 -11.23 -10.03 -13.09
CA ALA A 7 -11.06 -11.37 -12.51
C ALA A 7 -10.22 -11.37 -11.22
N ASN A 8 -9.19 -10.53 -11.13
CA ASN A 8 -8.25 -10.53 -10.00
C ASN A 8 -8.55 -9.45 -8.95
N PHE A 9 -9.22 -8.36 -9.32
CA PHE A 9 -9.40 -7.18 -8.47
C PHE A 9 -10.85 -6.68 -8.39
N GLY A 10 -11.76 -7.24 -9.18
CA GLY A 10 -13.20 -6.89 -9.15
C GLY A 10 -13.54 -5.52 -9.73
N LEU A 11 -12.57 -4.75 -10.21
CA LEU A 11 -12.83 -3.46 -10.85
C LEU A 11 -13.44 -3.68 -12.23
N ILE A 12 -14.57 -3.02 -12.49
CA ILE A 12 -15.35 -3.20 -13.73
C ILE A 12 -15.61 -1.86 -14.43
N PRO A 13 -15.63 -1.81 -15.77
CA PRO A 13 -16.06 -0.62 -16.48
C PRO A 13 -17.57 -0.37 -16.28
N PRO A 14 -18.06 0.86 -16.51
CA PRO A 14 -19.49 1.17 -16.40
C PRO A 14 -20.36 0.46 -17.46
N THR A 15 -19.73 -0.09 -18.50
CA THR A 15 -20.37 -0.90 -19.54
C THR A 15 -20.52 -2.38 -19.18
N ASP A 16 -19.95 -2.82 -18.06
CA ASP A 16 -20.06 -4.21 -17.61
C ASP A 16 -21.50 -4.52 -17.15
N PRO A 17 -22.08 -5.68 -17.51
CA PRO A 17 -23.42 -6.06 -17.07
C PRO A 17 -23.61 -6.04 -15.54
N GLU A 18 -22.57 -6.33 -14.77
CA GLU A 18 -22.61 -6.37 -13.31
C GLU A 18 -22.61 -4.96 -12.67
N ALA A 19 -22.32 -3.91 -13.44
CA ALA A 19 -22.24 -2.53 -12.94
C ALA A 19 -23.58 -2.01 -12.40
N ALA A 20 -24.70 -2.60 -12.82
CA ALA A 20 -26.03 -2.26 -12.34
C ALA A 20 -26.35 -2.88 -10.95
N GLU A 21 -25.63 -3.92 -10.55
CA GLU A 21 -25.87 -4.67 -9.30
C GLU A 21 -24.99 -4.18 -8.15
N ASP A 22 -23.72 -3.84 -8.42
CA ASP A 22 -22.78 -3.30 -7.44
C ASP A 22 -21.98 -2.13 -8.03
N ASN A 23 -22.28 -0.91 -7.57
CA ASN A 23 -21.62 0.30 -8.05
C ASN A 23 -20.30 0.61 -7.34
N LYS A 24 -19.90 -0.15 -6.31
CA LYS A 24 -18.72 0.17 -5.49
C LYS A 24 -17.41 0.01 -6.23
N LEU A 25 -17.34 -0.96 -7.14
CA LEU A 25 -16.14 -1.28 -7.93
C LEU A 25 -16.23 -0.83 -9.39
N VAL A 26 -17.30 -0.12 -9.74
CA VAL A 26 -17.44 0.48 -11.07
C VAL A 26 -16.43 1.62 -11.21
N LEU A 27 -15.63 1.54 -12.26
CA LEU A 27 -14.65 2.53 -12.64
C LEU A 27 -15.35 3.75 -13.26
N THR A 28 -14.88 4.93 -12.88
CA THR A 28 -15.17 6.18 -13.58
C THR A 28 -14.33 6.29 -14.85
N ASP A 29 -14.73 7.16 -15.77
CA ASP A 29 -13.95 7.44 -16.99
C ASP A 29 -12.53 7.94 -16.65
N TYR A 30 -12.39 8.69 -15.56
CA TYR A 30 -11.08 9.13 -15.06
C TYR A 30 -10.21 7.95 -14.63
N GLU A 31 -10.75 7.03 -13.82
CA GLU A 31 -10.02 5.85 -13.34
C GLU A 31 -9.66 4.90 -14.47
N LEU A 32 -10.53 4.75 -15.48
CA LEU A 32 -10.21 4.02 -16.71
C LEU A 32 -9.04 4.65 -17.45
N GLY A 33 -9.02 5.99 -17.57
CA GLY A 33 -7.90 6.72 -18.17
C GLY A 33 -6.58 6.50 -17.43
N LEU A 34 -6.61 6.51 -16.10
CA LEU A 34 -5.43 6.20 -15.27
C LEU A 34 -4.93 4.77 -15.49
N LEU A 35 -5.84 3.78 -15.51
CA LEU A 35 -5.48 2.37 -15.75
C LEU A 35 -4.86 2.17 -17.13
N GLN A 36 -5.40 2.82 -18.16
CA GLN A 36 -4.86 2.75 -19.50
C GLN A 36 -3.45 3.34 -19.58
N ALA A 37 -3.25 4.55 -19.03
CA ALA A 37 -1.94 5.19 -19.01
C ALA A 37 -0.89 4.37 -18.23
N ALA A 38 -1.29 3.80 -17.09
CA ALA A 38 -0.43 2.93 -16.30
C ALA A 38 -0.08 1.63 -17.04
N TYR A 39 -1.07 0.99 -17.67
CA TYR A 39 -0.85 -0.21 -18.49
C TYR A 39 0.12 0.03 -19.64
N ASP A 40 -0.06 1.13 -20.38
CA ASP A 40 0.82 1.45 -21.51
C ASP A 40 2.27 1.66 -21.03
N LYS A 41 2.45 2.30 -19.87
CA LYS A 41 3.76 2.46 -19.23
C LYS A 41 4.37 1.11 -18.81
N SER A 42 3.58 0.24 -18.19
CA SER A 42 4.01 -1.10 -17.80
C SER A 42 4.45 -1.95 -18.99
N MET A 43 3.73 -1.85 -20.10
CA MET A 43 4.01 -2.61 -21.31
C MET A 43 5.16 -2.04 -22.14
N ALA A 44 5.54 -0.78 -21.93
CA ALA A 44 6.68 -0.16 -22.62
C ALA A 44 8.04 -0.77 -22.23
N GLY A 45 8.11 -1.56 -21.14
CA GLY A 45 9.33 -2.27 -20.72
C GLY A 45 10.43 -1.37 -20.15
N GLU A 46 10.11 -0.10 -19.87
CA GLU A 46 11.02 0.85 -19.23
C GLU A 46 11.18 0.51 -17.75
N LYS A 47 12.42 0.47 -17.25
CA LYS A 47 12.67 0.24 -15.82
C LYS A 47 12.28 1.50 -15.03
N VAL A 48 11.21 1.39 -14.25
CA VAL A 48 10.72 2.47 -13.37
C VAL A 48 11.71 2.83 -12.27
N GLU A 49 12.73 2.01 -11.99
CA GLU A 49 13.65 2.26 -10.88
C GLU A 49 14.84 3.17 -11.23
N THR A 50 15.29 3.23 -12.49
CA THR A 50 16.59 3.84 -12.82
C THR A 50 16.52 5.21 -13.49
N ASP A 51 15.47 5.47 -14.29
CA ASP A 51 15.36 6.67 -15.14
C ASP A 51 14.06 7.45 -14.89
N MET A 52 13.54 7.36 -13.67
CA MET A 52 12.25 7.90 -13.32
C MET A 52 12.27 9.41 -13.08
N THR A 53 11.33 10.10 -13.69
CA THR A 53 11.05 11.52 -13.42
C THR A 53 10.42 11.72 -12.05
N GLN A 54 10.47 12.94 -11.53
CA GLN A 54 9.84 13.25 -10.24
C GLN A 54 8.32 13.03 -10.30
N GLU A 55 7.70 13.33 -11.45
CA GLU A 55 6.28 13.12 -11.70
C GLU A 55 5.91 11.64 -11.65
N GLU A 56 6.72 10.77 -12.28
CA GLU A 56 6.52 9.33 -12.22
C GLU A 56 6.72 8.78 -10.81
N TYR A 57 7.69 9.30 -10.05
CA TYR A 57 7.85 8.92 -8.65
C TYR A 57 6.60 9.25 -7.82
N VAL A 58 5.97 10.41 -8.07
CA VAL A 58 4.71 10.79 -7.41
C VAL A 58 3.57 9.84 -7.80
N LEU A 59 3.52 9.39 -9.05
CA LEU A 59 2.46 8.52 -9.56
C LEU A 59 2.62 7.04 -9.19
N TYR A 60 3.83 6.53 -9.16
CA TYR A 60 4.08 5.08 -9.06
C TYR A 60 5.09 4.69 -7.97
N GLY A 61 5.84 5.65 -7.41
CA GLY A 61 6.98 5.34 -6.56
C GLY A 61 8.00 4.50 -7.32
N THR A 62 8.65 3.55 -6.66
CA THR A 62 9.58 2.61 -7.32
C THR A 62 8.91 1.32 -7.77
N TYR A 63 7.57 1.26 -7.73
CA TYR A 63 6.81 0.04 -8.00
C TYR A 63 6.30 0.00 -9.44
N GLU A 64 5.77 -1.16 -9.83
CA GLU A 64 5.22 -1.39 -11.16
C GLU A 64 3.94 -0.53 -11.39
N PRO A 65 3.81 0.23 -12.49
CA PRO A 65 2.79 1.28 -12.62
C PRO A 65 1.34 0.78 -12.56
N LEU A 66 1.05 -0.35 -13.19
CA LEU A 66 -0.31 -0.89 -13.29
C LEU A 66 -0.80 -1.36 -11.91
N THR A 67 0.02 -2.12 -11.20
CA THR A 67 -0.31 -2.65 -9.86
C THR A 67 -0.50 -1.53 -8.84
N VAL A 68 0.33 -0.48 -8.86
CA VAL A 68 0.15 0.69 -8.00
C VAL A 68 -1.16 1.43 -8.33
N THR A 69 -1.47 1.59 -9.61
CA THR A 69 -2.68 2.29 -10.03
C THR A 69 -3.94 1.54 -9.63
N ILE A 70 -3.98 0.21 -9.84
CA ILE A 70 -5.09 -0.66 -9.42
C ILE A 70 -5.31 -0.56 -7.91
N THR A 71 -4.24 -0.70 -7.12
CA THR A 71 -4.34 -0.65 -5.65
C THR A 71 -4.73 0.74 -5.15
N ARG A 72 -4.25 1.82 -5.77
CA ARG A 72 -4.70 3.19 -5.47
C ARG A 72 -6.19 3.40 -5.71
N ILE A 73 -6.71 2.91 -6.83
CA ILE A 73 -8.14 2.99 -7.14
C ILE A 73 -8.96 2.24 -6.08
N LEU A 74 -8.56 1.02 -5.73
CA LEU A 74 -9.22 0.22 -4.69
C LEU A 74 -9.18 0.92 -3.32
N ASN A 75 -8.03 1.45 -2.95
CA ASN A 75 -7.85 2.19 -1.69
C ASN A 75 -8.77 3.41 -1.64
N ASN A 76 -8.79 4.22 -2.70
CA ASN A 76 -9.65 5.40 -2.78
C ASN A 76 -11.15 5.05 -2.68
N LYS A 77 -11.60 4.01 -3.40
CA LYS A 77 -12.98 3.50 -3.31
C LYS A 77 -13.31 2.95 -1.91
N SER A 78 -12.30 2.53 -1.15
CA SER A 78 -12.42 2.05 0.23
C SER A 78 -12.27 3.14 1.29
N GLY A 79 -12.02 4.40 0.90
CA GLY A 79 -11.74 5.49 1.84
C GLY A 79 -10.36 5.40 2.50
N ILE A 80 -9.43 4.67 1.90
CA ILE A 80 -8.06 4.47 2.38
C ILE A 80 -7.10 5.30 1.52
N SER A 81 -6.09 5.89 2.16
CA SER A 81 -5.03 6.63 1.47
C SER A 81 -3.66 6.30 2.06
N PHE A 82 -2.64 6.34 1.21
CA PHE A 82 -1.24 6.14 1.58
C PHE A 82 -0.42 7.37 1.16
N SER A 83 0.35 7.91 2.09
CA SER A 83 1.15 9.14 1.87
C SER A 83 2.60 8.87 1.47
N SER A 84 3.04 7.61 1.48
CA SER A 84 4.41 7.21 1.22
C SER A 84 4.45 5.88 0.47
N TYR A 85 5.45 5.73 -0.39
CA TYR A 85 5.84 4.46 -1.02
C TYR A 85 6.88 3.69 -0.18
N SER A 86 7.21 4.21 0.99
CA SER A 86 8.29 3.75 1.86
C SER A 86 7.85 3.74 3.32
N HIS A 87 8.77 3.46 4.24
CA HIS A 87 8.48 3.48 5.68
C HIS A 87 8.17 4.89 6.20
N THR A 88 7.46 4.95 7.33
CA THR A 88 7.14 6.19 8.06
C THR A 88 7.73 6.13 9.47
N GLY A 89 8.18 7.26 10.02
CA GLY A 89 8.80 7.34 11.34
C GLY A 89 7.83 7.44 12.53
N LEU A 90 6.60 6.94 12.41
CA LEU A 90 5.65 6.95 13.53
C LEU A 90 6.11 5.94 14.61
N PRO A 91 6.02 6.28 15.91
CA PRO A 91 6.26 5.33 16.98
C PRO A 91 5.36 4.10 16.87
N VAL A 92 5.92 2.91 17.11
CA VAL A 92 5.20 1.63 17.03
C VAL A 92 4.82 1.18 18.45
N PRO A 93 3.56 0.74 18.68
CA PRO A 93 3.15 0.24 19.99
C PRO A 93 3.87 -1.05 20.36
N VAL A 94 4.26 -1.18 21.62
CA VAL A 94 4.81 -2.42 22.20
C VAL A 94 3.76 -3.02 23.13
N PHE A 95 3.46 -4.31 22.93
CA PHE A 95 2.57 -5.08 23.79
C PHE A 95 3.39 -6.13 24.53
N ALA A 96 3.27 -6.17 25.85
CA ALA A 96 3.95 -7.14 26.71
C ALA A 96 2.96 -7.72 27.72
N LEU A 97 3.10 -9.00 28.02
CA LEU A 97 2.28 -9.71 28.99
C LEU A 97 3.14 -10.72 29.77
N GLY A 98 2.99 -10.74 31.09
CA GLY A 98 3.67 -11.68 31.98
C GLY A 98 4.74 -11.04 32.88
N VAL A 99 5.69 -11.85 33.34
CA VAL A 99 6.72 -11.39 34.29
C VAL A 99 7.54 -10.28 33.65
N GLY A 100 7.57 -9.12 34.31
CA GLY A 100 8.32 -7.95 33.84
C GLY A 100 7.62 -7.11 32.77
N GLU A 101 6.34 -7.36 32.46
CA GLU A 101 5.56 -6.58 31.49
C GLU A 101 5.57 -5.06 31.77
N ASP A 102 5.57 -4.67 33.05
CA ASP A 102 5.64 -3.28 33.49
C ASP A 102 6.89 -2.54 32.99
N GLN A 103 7.97 -3.27 32.69
CA GLN A 103 9.19 -2.71 32.12
C GLN A 103 8.95 -2.11 30.73
N PHE A 104 7.94 -2.56 29.98
CA PHE A 104 7.67 -2.08 28.61
C PHE A 104 6.66 -0.93 28.54
N LYS A 105 6.31 -0.32 29.68
CA LYS A 105 5.45 0.86 29.72
C LYS A 105 6.20 2.14 29.33
N GLY A 106 5.47 3.11 28.80
CA GLY A 106 5.98 4.44 28.49
C GLY A 106 6.60 4.57 27.09
N TYR A 107 7.36 5.65 26.88
CA TYR A 107 7.99 5.99 25.61
C TYR A 107 9.50 5.74 25.69
N TYR A 108 10.03 4.97 24.75
CA TYR A 108 11.46 4.64 24.69
C TYR A 108 11.85 4.27 23.25
N ASP A 109 13.15 4.34 22.97
CA ASP A 109 13.72 3.90 21.70
C ASP A 109 13.65 2.37 21.56
N ASN A 110 13.63 1.85 20.33
CA ASN A 110 13.49 0.41 20.09
C ASN A 110 14.64 -0.42 20.71
N THR A 111 15.82 0.17 20.92
CA THR A 111 16.96 -0.47 21.62
C THR A 111 16.60 -0.89 23.05
N GLY A 112 15.74 -0.12 23.73
CA GLY A 112 15.26 -0.43 25.07
C GLY A 112 14.45 -1.73 25.16
N ILE A 113 13.87 -2.22 24.05
CA ILE A 113 13.19 -3.52 24.03
C ILE A 113 14.18 -4.63 24.37
N PHE A 114 15.36 -4.62 23.74
CA PHE A 114 16.40 -5.61 23.99
C PHE A 114 16.90 -5.53 25.43
N GLU A 115 17.23 -4.33 25.92
CA GLU A 115 17.75 -4.13 27.28
C GLU A 115 16.79 -4.65 28.35
N ARG A 116 15.50 -4.32 28.22
CA ARG A 116 14.45 -4.77 29.15
C ARG A 116 14.24 -6.28 29.10
N THR A 117 14.25 -6.86 27.90
CA THR A 117 14.12 -8.31 27.72
C THR A 117 15.31 -9.06 28.34
N ALA A 118 16.53 -8.58 28.08
CA ALA A 118 17.74 -9.15 28.65
C ALA A 118 17.71 -9.12 30.19
N ALA A 119 17.25 -8.01 30.79
CA ALA A 119 17.11 -7.88 32.23
C ALA A 119 16.10 -8.88 32.82
N ILE A 120 14.95 -9.08 32.16
CA ILE A 120 13.95 -10.09 32.57
C ILE A 120 14.53 -11.51 32.49
N MET A 121 15.34 -11.79 31.46
CA MET A 121 15.97 -13.09 31.26
C MET A 121 17.18 -13.34 32.18
N GLY A 122 17.66 -12.33 32.90
CA GLY A 122 18.84 -12.43 33.76
C GLY A 122 20.14 -12.67 32.98
N VAL A 123 20.23 -12.17 31.74
CA VAL A 123 21.42 -12.30 30.87
C VAL A 123 22.25 -11.01 30.78
N VAL A 124 21.97 -10.08 31.70
CA VAL A 124 22.71 -8.84 31.98
C VAL A 124 22.98 -8.73 33.48
#